data_AF-A0A531LHR8-F1
#
_entry.id   AF-A0A531LHR8-F1
#
_cell.length_a   1.000
_cell.length_b   1.000
_cell.length_c   1.000
_cell.angle_alpha   90.00
_cell.angle_beta   90.00
_cell.angle_gamma   90.00
#
_symmetry.space_group_name_H-M   'P 1'
#
loop_
_entity.id
_entity.type
_entity.pdbx_description
1 polymer ?
#
loop_
_entity_poly.entity_id
_entity_poly.type
_entity_poly.pdbx_seq_one_letter_code
_entity_poly.pdbx_strand_id
1 'polypeptide(L)' 'VVSRTELVEHLYDQDFDRDSNTIEVFVGRLRKKMGIDMIETVRGMGYRMREPEA' A
#
# COMPACT_ATOMS: atom_id res chain seq x y z
N VAL A 1 4.24 -5.37 -8.70
CA VAL A 1 4.19 -5.28 -7.23
C VAL A 1 4.90 -4.00 -6.88
N VAL A 2 4.26 -3.12 -6.10
CA VAL A 2 4.81 -1.82 -5.68
C VAL A 2 5.43 -1.99 -4.30
N SER A 3 6.68 -1.56 -4.13
CA SER A 3 7.40 -1.71 -2.86
C SER A 3 6.90 -0.74 -1.79
N ARG A 4 7.17 -1.04 -0.51
CA ARG A 4 6.87 -0.10 0.57
C ARG A 4 7.61 1.22 0.39
N THR A 5 8.88 1.15 0.00
CA THR A 5 9.73 2.33 -0.22
C THR A 5 9.16 3.23 -1.31
N GLU A 6 8.76 2.66 -2.44
CA GLU A 6 8.18 3.39 -3.56
C GLU A 6 6.86 4.08 -3.17
N LEU A 7 6.00 3.40 -2.40
CA LEU A 7 4.78 4.02 -1.87
C LEU A 7 5.08 5.18 -0.92
N VAL A 8 6.14 5.08 -0.11
CA VAL A 8 6.57 6.15 0.79
C VAL A 8 7.10 7.35 0.00
N GLU A 9 7.91 7.11 -1.03
CA GLU A 9 8.43 8.15 -1.93
C GLU A 9 7.30 8.92 -2.64
N HIS A 10 6.20 8.26 -2.96
CA HIS A 10 5.03 8.92 -3.57
C HIS A 10 4.15 9.67 -2.57
N LEU A 11 4.26 9.37 -1.27
CA LEU A 11 3.49 10.01 -0.20
C LEU A 11 4.18 11.25 0.36
N TYR A 12 5.51 11.30 0.30
CA TYR A 12 6.30 12.36 0.92
C TYR A 12 7.33 12.91 -0.07
N ASP A 13 7.20 14.19 -0.41
CA ASP A 13 8.15 14.85 -1.31
C ASP A 13 9.53 15.01 -0.65
N GLN A 14 9.63 15.43 0.62
CA GLN A 14 10.89 15.54 1.39
C GLN A 14 10.65 15.49 2.93
N ASP A 15 11.55 14.80 3.65
CA ASP A 15 11.82 14.89 5.11
C ASP A 15 10.65 14.87 6.12
N PHE A 16 9.73 13.90 6.00
CA PHE A 16 8.86 13.54 7.12
C PHE A 16 9.30 12.24 7.78
N ASP A 17 9.31 12.26 9.12
CA ASP A 17 9.65 11.13 9.97
C ASP A 17 8.80 9.92 9.56
N ARG A 18 9.49 8.86 9.14
CA ARG A 18 8.88 7.67 8.57
C ARG A 18 8.17 6.90 9.67
N ASP A 19 6.90 7.18 9.89
CA ASP A 19 6.06 6.26 10.66
C ASP A 19 6.01 4.92 9.91
N SER A 20 6.73 3.96 10.48
CA SER A 20 7.10 2.68 9.85
C SER A 20 5.90 1.84 9.38
N ASN A 21 4.71 2.21 9.86
CA ASN A 21 3.42 1.52 9.71
C ASN A 21 2.34 2.34 8.98
N THR A 22 2.64 3.54 8.48
CA THR A 22 1.65 4.40 7.79
C THR A 22 1.08 3.74 6.53
N ILE A 23 1.92 3.02 5.78
CA ILE A 23 1.51 2.30 4.57
C ILE A 23 0.46 1.22 4.90
N GLU A 24 0.64 0.46 5.97
CA GLU A 24 -0.32 -0.56 6.41
C GLU A 24 -1.67 0.06 6.80
N VAL A 25 -1.65 1.21 7.46
CA VAL A 25 -2.87 1.94 7.82
C VAL A 25 -3.62 2.38 6.57
N PHE A 26 -2.92 2.96 5.59
CA PHE A 26 -3.55 3.38 4.34
C PHE A 26 -4.08 2.20 3.52
N VAL A 27 -3.29 1.14 3.37
CA VAL A 27 -3.73 -0.09 2.68
C VAL A 27 -4.96 -0.69 3.37
N GLY A 28 -4.98 -0.73 4.71
CA GLY A 28 -6.14 -1.18 5.48
C GLY A 28 -7.38 -0.32 5.24
N ARG A 29 -7.23 1.00 5.17
CA ARG A 29 -8.33 1.94 4.85
C ARG A 29 -8.81 1.78 3.40
N LEU A 30 -7.90 1.59 2.44
CA LEU A 30 -8.24 1.39 1.03
C LEU A 30 -9.00 0.08 0.82
N ARG A 31 -8.53 -1.02 1.43
CA ARG A 31 -9.26 -2.31 1.43
C ARG A 31 -10.68 -2.18 1.97
N LYS A 32 -10.88 -1.40 3.04
CA LYS A 32 -12.23 -1.14 3.58
C LYS A 32 -13.12 -0.34 2.62
N LYS A 33 -12.55 0.53 1.78
CA LYS A 33 -13.31 1.37 0.85
C LYS A 33 -13.59 0.69 -0.50
N MET A 34 -12.63 -0.08 -1.01
CA MET A 34 -12.68 -0.65 -2.37
C MET A 34 -13.01 -2.15 -2.40
N GLY A 35 -12.99 -2.82 -1.24
CA GLY A 35 -13.10 -4.27 -1.15
C GLY A 35 -11.78 -4.89 -0.69
N ILE A 36 -11.87 -5.89 0.17
CA ILE A 36 -10.72 -6.54 0.81
C ILE A 36 -9.79 -7.25 -0.18
N ASP A 37 -10.34 -7.68 -1.32
CA ASP A 37 -9.63 -8.48 -2.32
C ASP A 37 -8.92 -7.65 -3.39
N MET A 38 -9.14 -6.33 -3.42
CA MET A 38 -8.56 -5.43 -4.44
C MET A 38 -7.05 -5.21 -4.24
N ILE A 39 -6.56 -5.26 -2.99
CA ILE A 39 -5.14 -5.05 -2.68
C ILE A 39 -4.60 -6.30 -2.00
N GLU A 40 -3.59 -6.92 -2.60
CA GLU A 40 -2.88 -8.09 -2.09
C GLU A 40 -1.53 -7.67 -1.47
N THR A 41 -1.20 -8.25 -0.32
CA THR A 41 0.12 -8.06 0.31
C THR A 41 1.04 -9.19 -0.13
N VAL A 42 2.11 -8.85 -0.85
CA VAL A 42 3.16 -9.78 -1.24
C VAL A 42 4.27 -9.67 -0.20
N ARG A 43 4.34 -10.64 0.72
CA ARG A 43 5.31 -10.63 1.83
C ARG A 43 6.74 -10.46 1.30
N GLY A 44 7.49 -9.57 1.93
CA GLY A 44 8.87 -9.25 1.54
C GLY A 44 9.02 -8.36 0.29
N MET A 45 7.94 -8.10 -0.45
CA MET A 45 7.99 -7.34 -1.71
C MET A 45 7.18 -6.04 -1.67
N GLY A 46 5.97 -6.07 -1.08
CA GLY A 46 5.10 -4.89 -1.01
C GLY A 46 3.63 -5.22 -1.30
N TYR A 47 2.99 -4.41 -2.14
CA TYR A 47 1.55 -4.49 -2.42
C TYR A 47 1.27 -4.63 -3.91
N ARG A 48 0.18 -5.32 -4.26
CA ARG A 48 -0.27 -5.51 -5.64
C ARG A 48 -1.78 -5.25 -5.72
N MET A 49 -2.22 -4.57 -6.78
CA MET A 49 -3.64 -4.52 -7.11
C MET A 49 -4.05 -5.84 -7.77
N ARG A 50 -5.13 -6.46 -7.30
CA ARG A 50 -5.75 -7.60 -8.00
C ARG A 50 -6.58 -7.04 -9.14
N GLU A 51 -6.46 -7.60 -10.34
CA GLU A 51 -7.43 -7.30 -11.39
C GLU A 51 -8.80 -7.82 -10.93
N PRO A 52 -9.87 -7.01 -11.05
CA PRO A 52 -11.21 -7.54 -10.83
C PRO A 52 -11.43 -8.64 -11.86
N GLU A 53 -11.67 -9.87 -11.40
CA GLU A 53 -12.21 -10.91 -12.27
C GLU A 53 -13.54 -10.38 -12.82
N ALA A 54 -13.56 -10.14 -14.13
CA ALA A 54 -14.71 -9.61 -14.87
C ALA A 54 -15.82 -10.65 -15.02
#